data_AF-A0AAD4FSF7-F1
#
_entry.id   AF-A0AAD4FSF7-F1
#
_cell.length_a   1.000
_cell.length_b   1.000
_cell.length_c   1.000
_cell.angle_alpha   90.00
_cell.angle_beta   90.00
_cell.angle_gamma   90.00
#
_symmetry.space_group_name_H-M   'P 1'
#
loop_
_entity.id
_entity.type
_entity.pdbx_description
1 polymer ?
#
loop_
_entity_poly.entity_id
_entity_poly.type
_entity_poly.pdbx_seq_one_letter_code
_entity_poly.pdbx_strand_id
1 'polypeptide(L)' 'MVNDHQGISGAYCGMGVCHCCHVKVNKRYKKRACQTVVKPQMVVETLTNRFSEEGIK' A
#
# COMPACT_ATOMS: atom_id res chain seq x y z
N MET A 1 3.94 -13.94 -5.06
CA MET A 1 3.02 -13.02 -4.35
C MET A 1 2.67 -11.88 -5.29
N VAL A 2 1.43 -11.37 -5.27
CA VAL A 2 0.90 -10.54 -6.38
C VAL A 2 1.09 -9.03 -6.15
N ASN A 3 1.62 -8.61 -4.99
CA ASN A 3 1.88 -7.20 -4.73
C ASN A 3 2.96 -6.60 -5.65
N ASP A 4 3.06 -5.29 -5.67
CA ASP A 4 3.93 -4.55 -6.61
C ASP A 4 5.41 -4.91 -6.56
N HIS A 5 5.89 -5.44 -5.44
CA HIS A 5 7.29 -5.80 -5.21
C HIS A 5 7.50 -7.32 -5.18
N GLN A 6 6.44 -8.09 -5.47
CA GLN A 6 6.41 -9.56 -5.44
C GLN A 6 6.92 -10.20 -4.13
N GLY A 7 6.92 -9.46 -3.02
CA GLY A 7 7.46 -9.89 -1.73
C GLY A 7 6.77 -9.24 -0.53
N ILE A 8 6.78 -9.89 0.63
CA ILE A 8 6.21 -9.33 1.86
C ILE A 8 7.17 -8.27 2.41
N SER A 9 6.67 -7.06 2.59
CA SER A 9 7.43 -5.95 3.17
C SER A 9 6.53 -5.14 4.10
N GLY A 10 7.15 -4.36 4.99
CA GLY A 10 6.46 -3.53 5.97
C GLY A 10 7.08 -2.14 6.10
N ALA A 11 6.64 -1.40 7.11
CA ALA A 11 7.26 -0.12 7.45
C ALA A 11 8.73 -0.32 7.82
N TYR A 12 9.62 0.31 7.06
CA TYR A 12 11.06 0.27 7.29
C TYR A 12 11.58 1.65 7.72
N CYS A 13 11.54 2.65 6.84
CA CYS A 13 12.13 3.96 7.14
C CYS A 13 11.29 4.87 8.05
N GLY A 14 9.96 4.68 8.13
CA GLY A 14 9.06 5.61 8.82
C GLY A 14 8.95 7.03 8.23
N MET A 15 9.84 7.42 7.32
CA MET A 15 10.02 8.79 6.83
C MET A 15 9.42 9.02 5.43
N GLY A 16 8.85 8.00 4.80
CA GLY A 16 8.29 8.09 3.46
C GLY A 16 9.32 8.04 2.32
N VAL A 17 10.50 7.44 2.55
CA VAL A 17 11.57 7.33 1.53
C VAL A 17 11.69 5.93 0.92
N CYS A 18 11.46 4.86 1.70
CA CYS A 18 11.81 3.50 1.29
C CYS A 18 10.78 2.79 0.39
N HIS A 19 9.56 3.33 0.25
CA HIS A 19 8.45 2.73 -0.52
C HIS A 19 7.97 1.32 -0.08
N CYS A 20 8.58 0.70 0.93
CA CYS A 20 8.21 -0.63 1.45
C CYS A 20 6.83 -0.69 2.15
N CYS A 21 6.22 0.46 2.45
CA CYS A 21 4.99 0.56 3.23
C CYS A 21 3.78 1.03 2.42
N HIS A 22 3.78 0.79 1.11
CA HIS A 22 2.63 1.13 0.28
C HIS A 22 1.45 0.21 0.60
N VAL A 23 0.29 0.83 0.78
CA VAL A 23 -1.00 0.19 1.03
C VAL A 23 -2.07 0.85 0.19
N LYS A 24 -3.22 0.19 0.05
CA LYS A 24 -4.42 0.77 -0.52
C LYS A 24 -5.32 1.24 0.61
N VAL A 25 -5.66 2.53 0.59
CA VAL A 25 -6.49 3.16 1.63
C VAL A 25 -7.72 3.74 0.96
N ASN A 26 -8.91 3.31 1.39
CA ASN A 26 -10.17 3.78 0.84
C ASN A 26 -10.17 3.75 -0.71
N LYS A 27 -9.82 2.60 -1.29
CA LYS A 27 -9.69 2.35 -2.75
C LYS A 27 -8.57 3.13 -3.47
N ARG A 28 -7.77 3.94 -2.77
CA ARG A 28 -6.62 4.65 -3.36
C ARG A 28 -5.35 3.86 -3.12
N TYR A 29 -4.75 3.36 -4.19
CA TYR A 29 -3.48 2.64 -4.16
C TYR A 29 -2.30 3.53 -3.75
N LYS A 30 -1.18 2.88 -3.40
CA LYS A 30 0.14 3.51 -3.19
C LYS A 30 0.16 4.58 -2.11
N LYS A 31 -0.68 4.46 -1.08
CA LYS A 31 -0.60 5.32 0.10
C LYS A 31 0.51 4.83 1.01
N ARG A 32 1.32 5.76 1.53
CA ARG A 32 2.41 5.44 2.46
C ARG A 32 1.84 5.24 3.85
N ALA A 33 1.88 4.01 4.38
CA ALA A 33 1.38 3.75 5.72
C ALA A 33 2.07 4.64 6.77
N CYS A 34 3.40 4.83 6.64
CA CYS A 34 4.19 5.64 7.59
C CYS A 34 3.83 7.14 7.67
N GLN A 35 3.15 7.69 6.67
CA GLN A 35 2.77 9.12 6.64
C GLN A 35 1.25 9.30 6.62
N THR A 36 0.48 8.22 6.71
CA THR A 36 -0.98 8.29 6.66
C THR A 36 -1.54 8.41 8.07
N VAL A 37 -2.14 9.57 8.36
CA VAL A 37 -2.87 9.79 9.61
C VAL A 37 -4.12 8.91 9.63
N VAL A 38 -4.29 8.14 10.70
CA VAL A 38 -5.45 7.28 10.92
C VAL A 38 -6.69 8.13 11.17
N LYS A 39 -7.79 7.76 10.51
CA LYS A 39 -9.12 8.34 10.68
C LYS A 39 -10.14 7.22 10.92
N PRO A 40 -11.24 7.49 11.63
CA PRO A 40 -12.31 6.52 11.80
C PRO A 40 -12.78 5.96 10.45
N GLN A 41 -13.13 4.67 10.44
CA GLN A 41 -13.70 3.97 9.27
C GLN A 41 -12.76 3.89 8.06
N MET A 42 -11.45 4.14 8.22
CA MET A 42 -10.48 3.85 7.16
C MET A 42 -10.41 2.35 6.90
N VAL A 43 -10.47 1.96 5.63
CA VAL A 43 -10.19 0.60 5.17
C VAL A 43 -8.80 0.58 4.59
N VAL A 44 -7.95 -0.29 5.14
CA VAL A 44 -6.56 -0.49 4.71
C VAL A 44 -6.42 -1.89 4.16
N GLU A 45 -6.02 -1.99 2.91
CA GLU A 45 -5.74 -3.25 2.21
C GLU A 45 -4.23 -3.34 1.95
N THR A 46 -3.63 -4.47 2.31
CA THR A 46 -2.20 -4.78 2.10
C THR A 46 -2.03 -5.82 1.00
N LEU A 47 -0.81 -5.96 0.49
CA LEU A 47 -0.48 -6.96 -0.55
C LEU A 47 -1.28 -6.80 -1.87
N THR A 48 -1.84 -5.61 -2.10
CA THR A 48 -2.61 -5.25 -3.30
C THR A 48 -1.71 -4.87 -4.46
N ASN A 49 -2.19 -5.06 -5.70
CA ASN A 49 -1.52 -4.59 -6.91
C ASN A 49 -2.55 -4.01 -7.86
N ARG A 50 -2.33 -2.75 -8.25
CA ARG A 50 -3.27 -2.00 -9.09
C ARG A 50 -3.51 -2.68 -10.45
N PHE A 51 -2.47 -3.20 -11.09
CA PHE A 51 -2.57 -3.81 -12.42
C PHE A 51 -3.32 -5.14 -12.37
N SER A 52 -3.14 -5.91 -11.29
CA SER A 52 -3.86 -7.17 -11.08
C SER A 52 -5.34 -6.95 -10.76
N GLU A 53 -5.67 -5.87 -10.04
CA GLU A 53 -7.04 -5.58 -9.61
C GLU A 53 -7.87 -4.79 -10.64
N GLU A 54 -7.28 -3.82 -11.35
CA GLU A 54 -7.98 -3.00 -12.34
C GLU A 54 -8.02 -3.63 -13.75
N GLY A 55 -7.39 -4.79 -13.94
CA GLY A 55 -7.42 -5.52 -15.22
C GLY A 55 -6.77 -4.76 -16.38
N ILE A 56 -5.91 -3.77 -16.08
CA ILE A 56 -5.13 -3.03 -17.07
C ILE A 56 -4.06 -3.99 -17.60
N LYS A 57 -4.36 -4.64 -18.73
CA LYS A 57 -3.40 -5.39 -19.55
C LYS A 57 -2.57 -4.45 -20.39
#